data_AF-A0A0C9SWB3-F1
#
_entry.id   AF-A0A0C9SWB3-F1
#
_cell.length_a   1.000
_cell.length_b   1.000
_cell.length_c   1.000
_cell.angle_alpha   90.00
_cell.angle_beta   90.00
_cell.angle_gamma   90.00
#
_symmetry.space_group_name_H-M   'P 1'
#
loop_
_entity.id
_entity.type
_entity.pdbx_description
1 polymer ?
#
loop_
_entity_poly.entity_id
_entity_poly.type
_entity_poly.pdbx_seq_one_letter_code
_entity_poly.pdbx_strand_id
1 'polypeptide(L)'
;MRRAQSVRNYHRPSPSVVTDDLGLLREGDEPTEDMLRRQLLDKDRENDKLQTTILTLQAQLAQRPPIETIQELEKEYKNLDLILQGTQGRMKVRRVRTREKMLEQALAKLAGENWQSVLDINPPSSTFVARAMGSALLSRATPPPPHDTSGPAPTASQAAVEATLAQMEQVRLLVLGMEQRMQEREEKLTKTVERAEAQEVKCEALRKETLPTKVAA
;
A
#
# COMPACT_ATOMS: atom_id res chain seq x y z
N MET A 1 -22.01 -4.61 13.26
CA MET A 1 -22.16 -5.94 13.89
C MET A 1 -22.80 -6.89 12.89
N ARG A 2 -22.09 -7.90 12.37
CA ARG A 2 -22.68 -8.93 11.49
C ARG A 2 -22.67 -10.27 12.26
N ARG A 3 -23.86 -10.82 12.52
CA ARG A 3 -24.04 -12.15 13.13
C ARG A 3 -23.65 -13.23 12.13
N ALA A 4 -22.68 -14.07 12.47
CA ALA A 4 -22.41 -15.29 11.73
C ALA A 4 -23.45 -16.35 12.09
N GLN A 5 -24.11 -16.93 11.09
CA GLN A 5 -25.00 -18.08 11.26
C GLN A 5 -24.16 -19.36 11.22
N SER A 6 -24.18 -20.13 12.30
CA SER A 6 -23.58 -21.47 12.38
C SER A 6 -24.62 -22.51 11.96
N VAL A 7 -24.39 -23.16 10.82
CA VAL A 7 -25.19 -24.29 10.34
C VAL A 7 -24.68 -25.54 11.06
N ARG A 8 -25.41 -25.99 12.09
CA ARG A 8 -25.18 -27.24 12.82
C ARG A 8 -25.77 -28.41 12.03
N ASN A 9 -24.94 -29.10 11.26
CA ASN A 9 -25.27 -30.44 10.73
C ASN A 9 -24.78 -31.49 11.73
N TYR A 10 -25.70 -32.00 12.57
CA TYR A 10 -25.46 -33.25 13.30
C TYR A 10 -25.99 -34.41 12.47
N HIS A 11 -25.09 -35.20 11.88
CA HIS A 11 -25.45 -36.55 11.46
C HIS A 11 -25.57 -37.43 12.71
N ARG A 12 -26.79 -37.85 13.01
CA ARG A 12 -27.11 -38.86 14.02
C ARG A 12 -26.91 -40.23 13.37
N PRO A 13 -25.87 -41.02 13.69
CA PRO A 13 -25.81 -42.41 13.27
C PRO A 13 -26.80 -43.18 14.14
N SER A 14 -27.87 -43.68 13.54
CA SER A 14 -28.79 -44.62 14.19
C SER A 14 -28.17 -46.02 14.12
N PRO A 15 -27.85 -46.69 15.23
CA PRO A 15 -27.57 -48.11 15.19
C PRO A 15 -28.91 -48.86 15.16
N SER A 16 -29.31 -49.32 13.98
CA SER A 16 -30.35 -50.34 13.86
C SER A 16 -29.77 -51.67 14.31
N VAL A 17 -29.90 -51.95 15.61
CA VAL A 17 -29.66 -53.26 16.20
C VAL A 17 -30.80 -54.17 15.75
N VAL A 18 -30.56 -54.93 14.67
CA VAL A 18 -31.38 -56.09 14.29
C VAL A 18 -30.90 -57.24 15.17
N THR A 19 -31.72 -57.58 16.15
CA THR A 19 -31.61 -58.79 16.99
C THR A 19 -31.92 -60.01 16.11
N ASP A 20 -30.90 -60.81 15.82
CA ASP A 20 -31.07 -62.17 15.31
C ASP A 20 -30.92 -63.13 16.49
N ASP A 21 -32.00 -63.88 16.73
CA ASP A 21 -32.11 -64.92 17.73
C ASP A 21 -31.43 -66.18 17.20
N LEU A 22 -30.74 -66.91 18.08
CA LEU A 22 -30.07 -68.21 17.86
C LEU A 22 -28.59 -68.16 17.46
N GLY A 23 -27.75 -68.14 18.50
CA GLY A 23 -26.80 -69.23 18.69
C GLY A 23 -25.57 -69.23 17.80
N LEU A 24 -24.62 -68.35 18.10
CA LEU A 24 -23.20 -68.69 18.12
C LEU A 24 -22.49 -67.56 18.86
N LEU A 25 -21.90 -67.89 20.01
CA LEU A 25 -20.98 -67.03 20.76
C LEU A 25 -19.85 -66.60 19.81
N ARG A 26 -20.03 -65.45 19.16
CA ARG A 26 -18.98 -64.79 18.41
C ARG A 26 -18.10 -64.10 19.44
N GLU A 27 -17.08 -64.80 19.93
CA GLU A 27 -15.95 -64.23 20.70
C GLU A 27 -15.08 -63.29 19.81
N GLY A 28 -15.73 -62.40 19.07
CA GLY A 28 -15.12 -61.40 18.19
C GLY A 28 -15.90 -60.09 18.16
N ASP A 29 -16.94 -59.95 18.99
CA ASP A 29 -17.54 -58.67 19.28
C ASP A 29 -16.72 -58.03 20.40
N GLU A 30 -15.92 -57.01 20.10
CA GLU A 30 -15.51 -56.10 21.17
C GLU A 30 -16.78 -55.70 21.94
N PRO A 31 -16.80 -55.84 23.28
CA PRO A 31 -17.98 -55.53 24.03
C PRO A 31 -18.35 -54.09 23.70
N THR A 32 -19.61 -53.84 23.37
CA THR A 32 -20.12 -52.52 23.00
C THR A 32 -19.67 -51.43 23.98
N GLU A 33 -19.47 -51.80 25.24
CA GLU A 33 -18.86 -51.00 26.29
C GLU A 33 -17.42 -50.53 25.99
N ASP A 34 -16.52 -51.38 25.49
CA ASP A 34 -15.15 -51.02 25.15
C ASP A 34 -15.07 -50.09 23.93
N MET A 35 -15.97 -50.27 22.95
CA MET A 35 -16.13 -49.33 21.84
C MET A 35 -16.57 -47.95 22.34
N LEU A 36 -17.53 -47.89 23.27
CA LEU A 36 -17.98 -46.62 23.87
C LEU A 36 -16.87 -45.96 24.70
N ARG A 37 -16.06 -46.74 25.44
CA ARG A 37 -14.89 -46.22 26.18
C ARG A 37 -13.85 -45.62 25.24
N ARG A 38 -13.54 -46.28 24.12
CA ARG A 38 -12.63 -45.72 23.09
C ARG A 38 -13.18 -44.44 22.49
N GLN A 39 -14.45 -44.44 22.13
CA GLN A 39 -15.10 -43.25 21.57
C GLN A 39 -15.12 -42.08 22.54
N LEU A 40 -15.33 -42.34 23.84
CA LEU A 40 -15.26 -41.31 24.87
C LEU A 40 -13.85 -40.71 24.97
N LEU A 41 -12.82 -41.55 25.01
CA LEU A 41 -11.42 -41.09 25.04
C LEU A 41 -11.05 -40.29 23.78
N ASP A 42 -11.53 -40.70 22.61
CA ASP A 42 -11.28 -39.96 21.38
C ASP A 42 -12.01 -38.60 21.38
N LYS A 43 -13.21 -38.54 21.97
CA LYS A 43 -13.95 -37.30 22.16
C LYS A 43 -13.29 -36.38 23.17
N ASP A 44 -12.71 -36.90 24.25
CA ASP A 44 -11.95 -36.12 25.22
C ASP A 44 -10.69 -35.53 24.59
N ARG A 45 -9.94 -36.34 23.83
CA ARG A 45 -8.78 -35.85 23.06
C ARG A 45 -9.17 -34.79 22.03
N GLU A 46 -10.32 -34.96 21.36
CA GLU A 46 -10.86 -33.95 20.44
C GLU A 46 -11.22 -32.66 21.18
N ASN A 47 -11.83 -32.77 22.36
CA ASN A 47 -12.16 -31.63 23.21
C ASN A 47 -10.90 -30.86 23.64
N ASP A 48 -9.85 -31.55 24.08
CA ASP A 48 -8.57 -30.94 24.45
C ASP A 48 -7.92 -30.21 23.27
N LYS A 49 -7.98 -30.79 22.07
CA LYS A 49 -7.50 -30.14 20.83
C LYS A 49 -8.30 -28.89 20.50
N LEU A 50 -9.63 -28.94 20.64
CA LEU A 50 -10.50 -27.80 20.41
C LEU A 50 -10.25 -26.69 21.43
N GLN A 51 -10.08 -27.02 22.71
CA GLN A 51 -9.73 -26.07 23.76
C GLN A 51 -8.39 -25.40 23.50
N THR A 52 -7.37 -26.18 23.13
CA THR A 52 -6.05 -25.64 22.76
C THR A 52 -6.15 -24.67 21.57
N THR A 53 -6.97 -25.03 20.57
CA THR A 53 -7.22 -24.18 19.40
C THR A 53 -7.93 -22.89 19.79
N ILE A 54 -8.95 -22.96 20.66
CA ILE A 54 -9.68 -21.79 21.16
C ILE A 54 -8.72 -20.84 21.90
N LEU A 55 -7.89 -21.36 22.79
CA LEU A 55 -6.90 -20.57 23.52
C LEU A 55 -5.89 -19.90 22.58
N THR A 56 -5.43 -20.63 21.56
CA THR A 56 -4.52 -20.10 20.55
C THR A 56 -5.17 -18.95 19.76
N LEU A 57 -6.42 -19.13 19.32
CA LEU A 57 -7.16 -18.10 18.59
C LEU A 57 -7.45 -16.88 19.47
N GLN A 58 -7.78 -17.06 20.75
CA GLN A 58 -7.96 -15.96 21.69
C GLN A 58 -6.67 -15.17 21.89
N ALA A 59 -5.52 -15.86 22.02
CA ALA A 59 -4.22 -15.21 22.11
C ALA A 59 -3.91 -14.41 20.83
N GLN A 60 -4.18 -14.96 19.64
CA GLN A 60 -4.01 -14.26 18.37
C GLN A 60 -4.92 -13.03 18.25
N LEU A 61 -6.17 -13.11 18.71
CA LEU A 61 -7.10 -11.98 18.69
C LEU A 61 -6.66 -10.88 19.65
N ALA A 62 -6.15 -11.24 20.84
CA ALA A 62 -5.65 -10.28 21.83
C ALA A 62 -4.39 -9.54 21.34
N GLN A 63 -3.59 -10.17 20.47
CA GLN A 63 -2.40 -9.54 19.87
C GLN A 63 -2.74 -8.58 18.72
N ARG A 64 -3.98 -8.55 18.23
CA ARG A 64 -4.33 -7.64 17.13
C ARG A 64 -4.37 -6.20 17.63
N PRO A 65 -3.63 -5.27 16.99
CA PRO A 65 -3.72 -3.87 17.35
C PRO A 65 -5.16 -3.36 17.14
N PRO A 66 -5.64 -2.44 18.00
CA PRO A 66 -6.99 -1.91 17.88
C PRO A 66 -7.14 -1.16 16.55
N ILE A 67 -8.32 -1.28 15.93
CA ILE A 67 -8.60 -0.70 14.61
C ILE A 67 -8.32 0.82 14.57
N GLU A 68 -8.47 1.51 15.70
CA GLU A 68 -8.17 2.93 15.85
C GLU A 68 -6.70 3.24 15.54
N THR A 69 -5.77 2.43 16.06
CA THR A 69 -4.33 2.61 15.78
C THR A 69 -4.01 2.39 14.30
N ILE A 70 -4.68 1.45 13.63
CA ILE A 70 -4.52 1.23 12.19
C ILE A 70 -5.03 2.46 11.42
N GLN A 71 -6.18 3.01 11.80
CA GLN A 71 -6.74 4.20 11.17
C GLN A 71 -5.87 5.45 11.38
N GLU A 72 -5.26 5.59 12.55
CA GLU A 72 -4.30 6.66 12.84
C GLU A 72 -3.07 6.53 11.95
N LEU A 73 -2.47 5.33 11.86
CA LEU A 73 -1.35 5.06 10.96
C LEU A 73 -1.70 5.36 9.49
N GLU A 74 -2.90 5.00 9.03
CA GLU A 74 -3.35 5.34 7.68
C GLU A 74 -3.49 6.85 7.46
N LYS A 75 -3.97 7.60 8.46
CA LYS A 75 -4.06 9.06 8.39
C LYS A 75 -2.67 9.70 8.37
N GLU A 76 -1.77 9.24 9.22
CA GLU A 76 -0.39 9.70 9.26
C GLU A 76 0.34 9.43 7.95
N TYR A 77 0.17 8.24 7.38
CA TYR A 77 0.74 7.87 6.09
C TYR A 77 0.26 8.82 4.98
N LYS A 78 -1.06 9.07 4.89
CA LYS A 78 -1.65 10.02 3.93
C LYS A 78 -1.12 11.45 4.14
N ASN A 79 -0.95 11.87 5.39
CA ASN A 79 -0.41 13.17 5.72
C ASN A 79 1.07 13.30 5.29
N LEU A 80 1.88 12.27 5.56
CA LEU A 80 3.28 12.23 5.15
C LEU A 80 3.44 12.24 3.63
N ASP A 81 2.60 11.50 2.90
CA ASP A 81 2.60 11.51 1.44
C ASP A 81 2.28 12.91 0.87
N LEU A 82 1.29 13.60 1.44
CA LEU A 82 0.97 14.98 1.04
C LEU A 82 2.16 15.94 1.27
N ILE A 83 2.84 15.83 2.42
CA ILE A 83 4.01 16.64 2.74
C ILE A 83 5.17 16.31 1.78
N LEU A 84 5.38 15.04 1.46
CA LEU A 84 6.42 14.59 0.54
C LEU A 84 6.19 15.18 -0.86
N GLN A 85 4.97 15.07 -1.37
CA GLN A 85 4.59 15.65 -2.67
C GLN A 85 4.78 17.17 -2.69
N GLY A 86 4.33 17.85 -1.63
CA GLY A 86 4.51 19.30 -1.49
C GLY A 86 5.99 19.71 -1.46
N THR A 87 6.83 18.95 -0.76
CA THR A 87 8.27 19.21 -0.66
C THR A 87 8.97 18.96 -2.00
N GLN A 88 8.63 17.88 -2.69
CA GLN A 88 9.18 17.57 -4.00
C GLN A 88 8.81 18.65 -5.03
N GLY A 89 7.55 19.12 -5.02
CA GLY A 89 7.10 20.24 -5.85
C GLY A 89 7.88 21.52 -5.56
N ARG A 90 8.02 21.89 -4.28
CA ARG A 90 8.79 23.08 -3.86
C ARG A 90 10.27 23.00 -4.25
N MET A 91 10.89 21.81 -4.16
CA MET A 91 12.28 21.60 -4.59
C MET A 91 12.46 21.75 -6.10
N LYS A 92 11.54 21.20 -6.91
CA LYS A 92 11.55 21.36 -8.38
C LYS A 92 11.47 22.84 -8.76
N VAL A 93 10.53 23.58 -8.17
CA VAL A 93 10.38 25.03 -8.39
C VAL A 93 11.63 25.80 -7.99
N ARG A 94 12.26 25.46 -6.85
CA ARG A 94 13.53 26.07 -6.43
C ARG A 94 14.65 25.86 -7.44
N ARG A 95 14.83 24.64 -7.98
CA ARG A 95 15.89 24.37 -8.97
C ARG A 95 15.68 25.18 -10.26
N VAL A 96 14.45 25.25 -10.76
CA VAL A 96 14.11 26.05 -11.94
C VAL A 96 14.42 27.53 -11.70
N ARG A 97 14.01 28.06 -10.55
CA ARG A 97 14.25 29.47 -10.19
C ARG A 97 15.74 29.80 -10.02
N THR A 98 16.55 28.89 -9.52
CA THR A 98 18.01 29.06 -9.47
C THR A 98 18.62 29.10 -10.86
N ARG A 99 18.19 28.20 -11.76
CA ARG A 99 18.63 28.20 -13.15
C ARG A 99 18.24 29.47 -13.89
N GLU A 100 17.01 29.94 -13.70
CA GLU A 100 16.51 31.20 -14.23
C GLU A 100 17.39 32.38 -13.80
N LYS A 101 17.66 32.52 -12.49
CA LYS A 101 18.57 33.57 -11.97
C LYS A 101 19.97 33.52 -12.58
N MET A 102 20.54 32.33 -12.79
CA MET A 102 21.85 32.21 -13.44
C MET A 102 21.81 32.66 -14.91
N LEU A 103 20.72 32.35 -15.62
CA LEU A 103 20.52 32.80 -17.00
C LEU A 103 20.30 34.32 -17.07
N GLU A 104 19.49 34.88 -16.16
CA GLU A 104 19.29 36.33 -16.04
C GLU A 104 20.62 37.04 -15.75
N GLN A 105 21.44 36.51 -14.85
CA GLN A 105 22.76 37.07 -14.55
C GLN A 105 23.72 36.98 -15.75
N ALA A 106 23.68 35.88 -16.51
CA ALA A 106 24.50 35.74 -17.71
C ALA A 106 24.07 36.72 -18.82
N LEU A 107 22.76 36.89 -19.03
CA LEU A 107 22.21 37.88 -19.95
C LEU A 107 22.59 39.30 -19.55
N ALA A 108 22.49 39.62 -18.25
CA ALA A 108 22.91 40.92 -17.74
C ALA A 108 24.41 41.20 -17.97
N LYS A 109 25.27 40.19 -17.89
CA LYS A 109 26.71 40.33 -18.21
C LYS A 109 26.99 40.55 -19.70
N LEU A 110 26.21 39.93 -20.58
CA LEU A 110 26.43 39.96 -22.04
C LEU A 110 25.80 41.18 -22.73
N ALA A 111 24.57 41.53 -22.35
CA ALA A 111 23.77 42.58 -22.98
C ALA A 111 23.53 43.79 -22.06
N GLY A 112 24.15 43.80 -20.87
CA GLY A 112 23.96 44.84 -19.85
C GLY A 112 22.72 44.62 -18.99
N GLU A 113 22.56 45.44 -17.95
CA GLU A 113 21.44 45.35 -16.99
C GLU A 113 20.06 45.51 -17.68
N ASN A 114 20.02 46.18 -18.83
CA ASN A 114 18.83 46.39 -19.65
C ASN A 114 18.66 45.33 -20.75
N TRP A 115 19.18 44.10 -20.56
CA TRP A 115 19.12 43.03 -21.57
C TRP A 115 17.69 42.75 -22.08
N GLN A 116 16.66 42.97 -21.24
CA GLN A 116 15.26 42.83 -21.64
C GLN A 116 14.88 43.84 -22.71
N SER A 117 15.25 45.12 -22.52
CA SER A 117 15.00 46.20 -23.47
C SER A 117 15.87 46.09 -24.72
N VAL A 118 17.10 45.63 -24.60
CA VAL A 118 18.02 45.43 -25.74
C VAL A 118 17.57 44.29 -26.65
N LEU A 119 16.95 43.25 -26.06
CA LEU A 119 16.45 42.09 -26.79
C LEU A 119 14.97 42.19 -27.16
N ASP A 120 14.31 43.33 -26.89
CA ASP A 120 12.86 43.53 -27.02
C ASP A 120 12.03 42.40 -26.37
N ILE A 121 12.57 41.79 -25.31
CA ILE A 121 11.87 40.80 -24.51
C ILE A 121 10.95 41.60 -23.59
N ASN A 122 9.73 41.83 -24.05
CA ASN A 122 8.71 42.43 -23.20
C ASN A 122 8.66 41.65 -21.88
N PRO A 123 8.83 42.32 -20.71
CA PRO A 123 8.71 41.65 -19.44
C PRO A 123 7.37 40.91 -19.45
N PRO A 124 7.32 39.63 -19.04
CA PRO A 124 6.08 38.89 -19.10
C PRO A 124 5.06 39.61 -18.23
N SER A 125 4.19 40.40 -18.86
CA SER A 125 3.02 40.98 -18.24
C SER A 125 2.32 39.83 -17.54
N SER A 126 2.27 39.96 -16.22
CA SER A 126 1.91 38.93 -15.25
C SER A 126 0.50 38.37 -15.53
N THR A 127 0.40 37.43 -16.46
CA THR A 127 -0.87 36.78 -16.82
C THR A 127 -0.71 35.27 -17.01
N PHE A 128 0.52 34.76 -17.18
CA PHE A 128 0.74 33.32 -17.44
C PHE A 128 1.02 32.46 -16.20
N VAL A 129 1.21 33.05 -15.02
CA VAL A 129 1.45 32.26 -13.79
C VAL A 129 0.14 31.83 -13.10
N ALA A 130 -1.01 32.39 -13.49
CA ALA A 130 -2.31 32.02 -12.90
C ALA A 130 -2.93 30.71 -13.46
N ARG A 131 -2.45 30.19 -14.60
CA ARG A 131 -3.10 29.03 -15.26
C ARG A 131 -2.56 27.66 -14.83
N ALA A 132 -1.42 27.59 -14.15
CA ALA A 132 -0.82 26.32 -13.70
C ALA A 132 -1.21 25.90 -12.27
N MET A 133 -2.04 26.67 -11.57
CA MET A 133 -2.48 26.38 -10.19
C MET A 133 -4.01 26.15 -10.07
N GLY A 134 -4.74 26.10 -11.20
CA GLY A 134 -6.21 26.12 -11.23
C GLY A 134 -6.90 24.82 -11.67
N SER A 135 -6.27 23.65 -11.51
CA SER A 135 -6.95 22.37 -11.75
C SER A 135 -7.37 21.73 -10.43
N ALA A 136 -8.24 22.44 -9.72
CA ALA A 136 -9.11 21.91 -8.68
C ALA A 136 -10.53 22.34 -9.04
N LEU A 137 -11.09 21.74 -10.09
CA LEU A 137 -12.53 21.76 -10.34
C LEU A 137 -13.21 20.89 -9.27
N LEU A 138 -13.29 21.42 -8.06
CA LEU A 138 -14.38 21.10 -7.16
C LEU A 138 -15.57 21.92 -7.65
N SER A 139 -16.44 21.27 -8.43
CA SER A 139 -17.79 21.73 -8.69
C SER A 139 -18.52 21.89 -7.36
N ARG A 140 -18.50 23.12 -6.84
CA ARG A 140 -19.43 23.62 -5.83
C ARG A 140 -20.79 23.77 -6.48
N ALA A 141 -21.55 22.67 -6.54
CA ALA A 141 -22.97 22.71 -6.87
C ALA A 141 -23.74 23.13 -5.60
N THR A 142 -24.40 24.27 -5.73
CA THR A 142 -25.41 24.82 -4.83
C THR A 142 -26.57 23.82 -4.68
N PRO A 143 -27.07 23.53 -3.46
CA PRO A 143 -28.23 22.67 -3.29
C PRO A 143 -29.54 23.43 -3.63
N PRO A 144 -30.46 22.86 -4.41
CA PRO A 144 -31.84 23.35 -4.47
C PRO A 144 -32.68 22.82 -3.28
N PRO A 145 -33.81 23.48 -2.94
CA PRO A 145 -34.59 23.25 -1.71
C PRO A 145 -35.34 21.91 -1.70
N PRO A 146 -35.80 21.45 -0.52
CA PRO A 146 -36.39 20.12 -0.34
C PRO A 146 -37.81 20.07 -0.91
N HIS A 147 -38.05 19.11 -1.80
CA HIS A 147 -39.38 18.59 -2.06
C HIS A 147 -39.47 17.18 -1.47
N ASP A 148 -40.40 17.02 -0.53
CA ASP A 148 -40.86 15.75 0.00
C ASP A 148 -41.32 14.83 -1.12
N THR A 149 -40.63 13.71 -1.34
CA THR A 149 -41.25 12.54 -1.95
C THR A 149 -40.54 11.27 -1.48
N SER A 150 -41.28 10.50 -0.70
CA SER A 150 -41.03 9.10 -0.36
C SER A 150 -40.71 8.24 -1.60
N GLY A 151 -39.56 7.57 -1.63
CA GLY A 151 -39.21 6.57 -2.66
C GLY A 151 -37.88 5.85 -2.36
N PRO A 152 -37.75 4.54 -2.67
CA PRO A 152 -36.76 3.65 -2.06
C PRO A 152 -35.36 3.79 -2.65
N ALA A 153 -34.37 3.39 -1.86
CA ALA A 153 -32.94 3.43 -2.16
C ALA A 153 -32.58 2.83 -3.54
N PRO A 154 -31.68 3.47 -4.31
CA PRO A 154 -31.22 2.92 -5.58
C PRO A 154 -30.34 1.70 -5.32
N THR A 155 -30.81 0.53 -5.70
CA THR A 155 -29.99 -0.68 -5.81
C THR A 155 -28.91 -0.44 -6.86
N ALA A 156 -27.65 -0.40 -6.44
CA ALA A 156 -26.50 -0.32 -7.33
C ALA A 156 -26.56 -1.47 -8.34
N SER A 157 -26.66 -1.14 -9.62
CA SER A 157 -26.63 -2.11 -10.73
C SER A 157 -25.35 -2.95 -10.66
N GLN A 158 -25.45 -4.27 -10.83
CA GLN A 158 -24.30 -5.19 -10.84
C GLN A 158 -23.21 -4.76 -11.83
N ALA A 159 -23.60 -4.14 -12.95
CA ALA A 159 -22.66 -3.58 -13.93
C ALA A 159 -21.78 -2.45 -13.38
N ALA A 160 -22.28 -1.66 -12.41
CA ALA A 160 -21.48 -0.63 -11.76
C ALA A 160 -20.40 -1.24 -10.84
N VAL A 161 -20.69 -2.38 -10.20
CA VAL A 161 -19.73 -3.10 -9.37
C VAL A 161 -18.62 -3.70 -10.23
N GLU A 162 -18.97 -4.33 -11.35
CA GLU A 162 -17.99 -4.88 -12.29
C GLU A 162 -17.10 -3.78 -12.91
N ALA A 163 -17.67 -2.64 -13.28
CA ALA A 163 -16.91 -1.49 -13.77
C ALA A 163 -15.91 -0.96 -12.71
N THR A 164 -16.31 -0.91 -11.43
CA THR A 164 -15.39 -0.51 -10.35
C THR A 164 -14.26 -1.53 -10.14
N LEU A 165 -14.53 -2.83 -10.27
CA LEU A 165 -13.51 -3.87 -10.16
C LEU A 165 -12.49 -3.78 -11.31
N ALA A 166 -12.97 -3.59 -12.55
CA ALA A 166 -12.10 -3.42 -13.71
C ALA A 166 -11.20 -2.16 -13.57
N GLN A 167 -11.76 -1.06 -13.05
CA GLN A 167 -10.99 0.15 -12.77
C GLN A 167 -9.92 -0.09 -11.70
N MET A 168 -10.25 -0.82 -10.63
CA MET A 168 -9.27 -1.16 -9.59
C MET A 168 -8.13 -2.02 -10.14
N GLU A 169 -8.43 -2.98 -11.02
CA GLU A 169 -7.42 -3.83 -11.64
C GLU A 169 -6.50 -3.04 -12.59
N GLN A 170 -7.06 -2.10 -13.37
CA GLN A 170 -6.28 -1.21 -14.22
C GLN A 170 -5.33 -0.32 -13.39
N VAL A 171 -5.80 0.23 -12.27
CA VAL A 171 -4.96 1.02 -11.36
C VAL A 171 -3.85 0.14 -10.76
N ARG A 172 -4.17 -1.09 -10.36
CA ARG A 172 -3.19 -2.03 -9.81
C ARG A 172 -2.09 -2.36 -10.81
N LEU A 173 -2.44 -2.63 -12.07
CA LEU A 173 -1.46 -2.89 -13.15
C LEU A 173 -0.61 -1.65 -13.44
N LEU A 174 -1.21 -0.45 -13.42
CA LEU A 174 -0.47 0.79 -13.63
C LEU A 174 0.55 1.03 -12.51
N VAL A 175 0.15 0.85 -11.25
CA VAL A 175 1.03 1.00 -10.08
C VAL A 175 2.20 0.01 -10.18
N LEU A 176 1.92 -1.27 -10.45
CA LEU A 176 2.95 -2.29 -10.60
C LEU A 176 3.93 -1.97 -11.74
N GLY A 177 3.42 -1.50 -12.88
CA GLY A 177 4.26 -1.08 -14.01
C GLY A 177 5.07 0.20 -13.72
N MET A 178 4.55 1.11 -12.91
CA MET A 178 5.29 2.29 -12.45
C MET A 178 6.40 1.93 -11.47
N GLU A 179 6.12 1.01 -10.55
CA GLU A 179 7.09 0.48 -9.58
C GLU A 179 8.26 -0.21 -10.28
N GLN A 180 7.97 -1.09 -11.25
CA GLN A 180 9.00 -1.74 -12.05
C GLN A 180 9.92 -0.73 -12.77
N ARG A 181 9.34 0.28 -13.43
CA ARG A 181 10.14 1.32 -14.11
C ARG A 181 10.93 2.20 -13.13
N MET A 182 10.43 2.38 -11.91
CA MET A 182 11.16 3.10 -10.86
C MET A 182 12.37 2.30 -10.42
N GLN A 183 12.18 1.01 -10.15
CA GLN A 183 13.22 0.10 -9.69
C GLN A 183 14.34 -0.07 -10.73
N GLU A 184 14.00 -0.19 -12.02
CA GLU A 184 14.99 -0.21 -13.09
C GLU A 184 15.83 1.08 -13.17
N ARG A 185 15.23 2.24 -12.88
CA ARG A 185 15.95 3.53 -12.85
C ARG A 185 16.84 3.63 -11.63
N GLU A 186 16.37 3.14 -10.49
CA GLU A 186 17.14 3.08 -9.25
C GLU A 186 18.37 2.19 -9.42
N GLU A 187 18.22 0.98 -9.96
CA GLU A 187 19.35 0.10 -10.25
C GLU A 187 20.37 0.73 -11.21
N LYS A 188 19.89 1.44 -12.25
CA LYS A 188 20.76 2.18 -13.17
C LYS A 188 21.49 3.31 -12.45
N LEU A 189 20.80 4.05 -11.59
CA LEU A 189 21.39 5.13 -10.80
C LEU A 189 22.46 4.59 -9.84
N THR A 190 22.15 3.54 -9.08
CA THR A 190 23.08 2.88 -8.16
C THR A 190 24.34 2.43 -8.90
N LYS A 191 24.20 1.76 -10.06
CA LYS A 191 25.35 1.38 -10.90
C LYS A 191 26.17 2.58 -11.39
N THR A 192 25.53 3.72 -11.69
CA THR A 192 26.28 4.93 -12.08
C THR A 192 27.01 5.58 -10.92
N VAL A 193 26.43 5.56 -9.72
CA VAL A 193 27.05 6.06 -8.49
C VAL A 193 28.25 5.19 -8.13
N GLU A 194 28.10 3.86 -8.11
CA GLU A 194 29.19 2.92 -7.84
C GLU A 194 30.38 3.12 -8.78
N ARG A 195 30.13 3.36 -10.08
CA ARG A 195 31.20 3.67 -11.04
C ARG A 195 31.86 5.01 -10.77
N ALA A 196 31.09 6.03 -10.40
CA ALA A 196 31.62 7.35 -10.09
C ALA A 196 32.50 7.30 -8.83
N GLU A 197 32.06 6.61 -7.79
CA GLU A 197 32.82 6.39 -6.56
C GLU A 197 34.11 5.60 -6.83
N ALA A 198 34.05 4.55 -7.66
CA ALA A 198 35.25 3.81 -8.07
C ALA A 198 36.25 4.68 -8.84
N GLN A 199 35.76 5.61 -9.68
CA GLN A 199 36.62 6.58 -10.37
C GLN A 199 37.22 7.61 -9.42
N GLU A 200 36.45 8.07 -8.43
CA GLU A 200 36.92 9.00 -7.40
C GLU A 200 38.07 8.38 -6.60
N VAL A 201 37.91 7.14 -6.13
CA VAL A 201 38.97 6.40 -5.43
C VAL A 201 40.22 6.26 -6.30
N LYS A 202 40.07 5.94 -7.59
CA LYS A 202 41.19 5.83 -8.53
C LYS A 202 41.91 7.17 -8.74
N CYS A 203 41.17 8.26 -8.86
CA CYS A 203 41.73 9.61 -8.99
C CYS A 203 42.42 10.06 -7.69
N GLU A 204 41.88 9.72 -6.53
CA GLU A 204 42.49 10.02 -5.23
C GLU A 204 43.82 9.27 -5.04
N ALA A 205 43.89 8.00 -5.44
CA ALA A 205 45.12 7.21 -5.41
C ALA A 205 46.22 7.83 -6.28
N LEU A 206 45.89 8.19 -7.53
CA LEU A 206 46.83 8.87 -8.43
C LEU A 206 47.29 10.24 -7.89
N ARG A 207 46.41 10.96 -7.19
CA ARG A 207 46.76 12.23 -6.55
C ARG A 207 47.75 12.05 -5.40
N LYS A 208 47.63 10.96 -4.62
CA LYS A 208 48.58 10.62 -3.54
C LYS A 208 49.95 10.23 -4.09
N GLU A 209 50.01 9.53 -5.23
CA GLU A 209 51.28 9.17 -5.88
C GLU A 209 51.99 10.38 -6.54
N THR A 210 51.21 11.35 -7.02
CA THR A 210 51.74 12.52 -7.76
C THR A 210 52.08 13.73 -6.88
N LEU A 211 51.81 13.69 -5.57
CA LEU A 211 52.29 14.67 -4.59
C LEU A 211 53.60 14.15 -3.98
N PRO A 212 54.78 14.47 -4.56
CA PRO A 212 56.05 14.10 -3.98
C PRO A 212 56.24 14.82 -2.64
N THR A 213 56.74 14.05 -1.68
CA THR A 213 57.37 14.42 -0.42
C THR A 213 58.31 15.62 -0.64
N LYS A 214 57.78 16.84 -0.48
CA LYS A 214 58.57 18.08 -0.52
C LYS A 214 58.35 18.86 0.78
N VAL A 215 58.55 18.20 1.92
CA VAL A 215 58.80 18.86 3.21
C VAL A 215 59.73 17.98 4.04
N ALA A 216 61.03 18.17 3.83
CA ALA A 216 62.08 17.90 4.82
C ALA A 216 63.28 18.76 4.41
N ALA A 217 63.25 20.02 4.84
CA ALA A 217 64.40 20.90 4.94
C ALA A 217 64.62 21.15 6.43
#